data_AF-A0A7C9HS86-F1
#
_entry.id   AF-A0A7C9HS86-F1
#
_cell.length_a   1.000
_cell.length_b   1.000
_cell.length_c   1.000
_cell.angle_alpha   90.00
_cell.angle_beta   90.00
_cell.angle_gamma   90.00
#
_symmetry.space_group_name_H-M   'P 1'
#
loop_
_entity.id
_entity.type
_entity.pdbx_description
1 polymer ?
#
loop_
_entity_poly.entity_id
_entity_poly.type
_entity_poly.pdbx_seq_one_letter_code
_entity_poly.pdbx_strand_id
1 'polypeptide(L)'
;MGAGNPLLTKLARLRAALRTDRVLSGAQLERHFDLSPSQLQPLKDFTQFSATLQPVYRSVRSRTVVPFVTLEASMERRLSAEQVGHLAGTAEIRLQLAAAPQDWQSGAAALGRSNKPDAVYLLGEHRVAIEYDAGSYRARVIEQKLEQFSRDYAGLVWGVTSGVRARRLQDRLGAHGVQVLHLNWWSDQG
;
A
#
# COMPACT_ATOMS: atom_id res chain seq x y z
N MET A 1 -0.40 -29.25 -23.56
CA MET A 1 -0.22 -28.79 -22.17
C MET A 1 -1.32 -27.79 -21.89
N GLY A 2 -2.37 -28.20 -21.17
CA GLY A 2 -3.54 -27.35 -20.93
C GLY A 2 -3.16 -26.12 -20.11
N ALA A 3 -3.58 -24.93 -20.57
CA ALA A 3 -3.46 -23.72 -19.78
C ALA A 3 -4.11 -23.96 -18.41
N GLY A 4 -3.32 -23.85 -17.33
CA GLY A 4 -3.81 -24.03 -15.97
C GLY A 4 -5.02 -23.12 -15.71
N ASN A 5 -5.95 -23.56 -14.87
CA ASN A 5 -7.17 -22.81 -14.56
C ASN A 5 -6.83 -21.34 -14.22
N PRO A 6 -7.28 -20.35 -15.03
CA PRO A 6 -6.93 -18.94 -14.85
C PRO A 6 -7.26 -18.41 -13.45
N LEU A 7 -8.34 -18.90 -12.84
CA LEU A 7 -8.73 -18.52 -11.49
C LEU A 7 -7.71 -19.00 -10.45
N LEU A 8 -7.20 -20.24 -10.58
CA LEU A 8 -6.18 -20.75 -9.65
C LEU A 8 -4.90 -19.91 -9.71
N THR A 9 -4.52 -19.45 -10.90
CA THR A 9 -3.37 -18.57 -11.09
C THR A 9 -3.57 -17.21 -10.40
N LYS A 10 -4.76 -16.59 -10.57
CA LYS A 10 -5.13 -15.35 -9.88
C LYS A 10 -5.09 -15.51 -8.36
N LEU A 11 -5.67 -16.60 -7.84
CA LEU A 11 -5.69 -16.89 -6.41
C LEU A 11 -4.29 -17.16 -5.84
N ALA A 12 -3.40 -17.82 -6.58
CA ALA A 12 -2.02 -18.01 -6.18
C ALA A 12 -1.25 -16.68 -6.09
N ARG A 13 -1.42 -15.80 -7.09
CA ARG A 13 -0.86 -14.45 -7.08
C ARG A 13 -1.39 -13.61 -5.91
N LEU A 14 -2.70 -13.67 -5.64
CA LEU A 14 -3.31 -12.97 -4.50
C LEU A 14 -2.75 -13.47 -3.17
N ARG A 15 -2.61 -14.79 -2.98
CA ARG A 15 -2.00 -15.35 -1.76
C ARG A 15 -0.55 -14.88 -1.57
N ALA A 16 0.23 -14.83 -2.65
CA ALA A 16 1.60 -14.33 -2.58
C ALA A 16 1.64 -12.85 -2.17
N ALA A 17 0.79 -12.01 -2.76
CA ALA A 17 0.66 -10.61 -2.38
C ALA A 17 0.26 -10.45 -0.92
N LEU A 18 -0.78 -11.15 -0.46
CA LEU A 18 -1.26 -11.06 0.93
C LEU A 18 -0.25 -11.58 1.97
N ARG A 19 0.67 -12.48 1.61
CA ARG A 19 1.77 -12.86 2.53
C ARG A 19 2.76 -11.72 2.77
N THR A 20 2.98 -10.88 1.76
CA THR A 20 3.91 -9.75 1.83
C THR A 20 3.23 -8.48 2.36
N ASP A 21 2.03 -8.16 1.85
CA ASP A 21 1.31 -6.93 2.12
C ASP A 21 0.35 -7.04 3.32
N ARG A 22 0.05 -8.28 3.72
CA ARG A 22 -0.86 -8.67 4.82
C ARG A 22 -2.34 -8.37 4.57
N VAL A 23 -2.67 -7.28 3.88
CA VAL A 23 -4.05 -6.89 3.57
C VAL A 23 -4.12 -6.14 2.25
N LEU A 24 -5.21 -6.35 1.52
CA LEU A 24 -5.57 -5.60 0.32
C LEU A 24 -7.04 -5.19 0.38
N SER A 25 -7.37 -4.02 -0.16
CA SER A 25 -8.77 -3.60 -0.29
C SER A 25 -9.45 -4.28 -1.47
N GLY A 26 -10.79 -4.26 -1.48
CA GLY A 26 -11.57 -4.70 -2.65
C GLY A 26 -11.14 -4.00 -3.94
N ALA A 27 -10.87 -2.69 -3.89
CA ALA A 27 -10.45 -1.95 -5.08
C ALA A 27 -9.09 -2.40 -5.64
N GLN A 28 -8.18 -2.82 -4.76
CA GLN A 28 -6.89 -3.37 -5.16
C GLN A 28 -7.03 -4.76 -5.79
N LEU A 29 -7.94 -5.58 -5.26
CA LEU A 29 -8.27 -6.88 -5.82
C LEU A 29 -8.78 -6.75 -7.26
N GLU A 30 -9.72 -5.84 -7.49
CA GLU A 30 -10.32 -5.63 -8.80
C GLU A 30 -9.28 -5.11 -9.79
N ARG A 31 -8.54 -4.05 -9.42
CA ARG A 31 -7.56 -3.40 -10.28
C ARG A 31 -6.36 -4.28 -10.65
N HIS A 32 -5.82 -5.02 -9.68
CA HIS A 32 -4.51 -5.69 -9.84
C HIS A 32 -4.61 -7.21 -10.04
N PHE A 33 -5.74 -7.81 -9.67
CA PHE A 33 -5.93 -9.27 -9.72
C PHE A 33 -7.15 -9.70 -10.53
N ASP A 34 -8.00 -8.77 -10.95
CA ASP A 34 -9.26 -9.07 -11.66
C ASP A 34 -10.09 -10.09 -10.86
N LEU A 35 -10.25 -9.75 -9.56
CA LEU A 35 -11.02 -10.48 -8.55
C LEU A 35 -11.86 -9.49 -7.74
N SER A 36 -13.05 -9.89 -7.32
CA SER A 36 -13.86 -9.13 -6.35
C SER A 36 -13.90 -9.85 -5.00
N PRO A 37 -14.18 -9.13 -3.89
CA PRO A 37 -14.36 -9.76 -2.58
C PRO A 37 -15.43 -10.87 -2.57
N SER A 38 -16.52 -10.72 -3.33
CA SER A 38 -17.59 -11.73 -3.40
C SER A 38 -17.12 -13.06 -3.98
N GLN A 39 -16.20 -13.05 -4.95
CA GLN A 39 -15.60 -14.27 -5.50
C GLN A 39 -14.77 -15.04 -4.46
N LEU A 40 -14.30 -14.37 -3.42
CA LEU A 40 -13.49 -14.97 -2.35
C LEU A 40 -14.34 -15.43 -1.16
N GLN A 41 -15.60 -15.02 -1.04
CA GLN A 41 -16.48 -15.41 0.08
C GLN A 41 -16.62 -16.92 0.29
N PRO A 42 -16.74 -17.77 -0.76
CA PRO A 42 -16.82 -19.22 -0.55
C PRO A 42 -15.48 -19.86 -0.15
N LEU A 43 -14.37 -19.11 -0.21
CA LEU A 43 -13.02 -19.64 0.01
C LEU A 43 -12.56 -19.36 1.45
N LYS A 44 -12.44 -20.42 2.26
CA LYS A 44 -12.09 -20.32 3.69
C LYS A 44 -10.69 -19.76 3.99
N ASP A 45 -9.80 -19.77 2.99
CA ASP A 45 -8.43 -19.26 3.14
C ASP A 45 -8.38 -17.72 3.26
N PHE A 46 -9.43 -17.02 2.83
CA PHE A 46 -9.47 -15.56 2.78
C PHE A 46 -10.46 -15.03 3.83
N THR A 47 -9.92 -14.29 4.79
CA THR A 47 -10.75 -13.53 5.73
C THR A 47 -11.13 -12.20 5.12
N GLN A 48 -12.42 -11.86 5.19
CA GLN A 48 -12.96 -10.59 4.73
C GLN A 48 -13.51 -9.80 5.91
N PHE A 49 -13.27 -8.50 5.92
CA PHE A 49 -13.82 -7.58 6.90
C PHE A 49 -13.94 -6.18 6.28
N SER A 50 -14.64 -5.28 6.96
CA SER A 50 -14.79 -3.90 6.49
C SER A 50 -14.36 -2.94 7.57
N ALA A 51 -13.65 -1.87 7.19
CA ALA A 51 -13.31 -0.80 8.11
C ALA A 51 -13.79 0.55 7.58
N THR A 52 -14.27 1.40 8.49
CA THR A 52 -14.57 2.80 8.16
C THR A 52 -13.29 3.62 8.28
N LEU A 53 -12.89 4.24 7.17
CA LEU A 53 -11.63 4.97 7.05
C LEU A 53 -11.87 6.36 6.52
N GLN A 54 -10.91 7.24 6.75
CA GLN A 54 -10.82 8.54 6.09
C GLN A 54 -9.49 8.60 5.32
N PRO A 55 -9.45 8.07 4.07
CA PRO A 55 -8.21 7.85 3.33
C PRO A 55 -7.47 9.15 2.98
N VAL A 56 -8.19 10.26 2.88
CA VAL A 56 -7.60 11.59 2.70
C VAL A 56 -7.64 12.35 4.02
N TYR A 57 -6.46 12.68 4.55
CA TYR A 57 -6.31 13.38 5.81
C TYR A 57 -7.13 14.69 5.84
N ARG A 58 -7.88 14.89 6.94
CA ARG A 58 -8.82 16.01 7.16
C ARG A 58 -9.95 16.20 6.13
N SER A 59 -10.16 15.27 5.21
CA SER A 59 -11.33 15.29 4.31
C SER A 59 -12.43 14.37 4.82
N VAL A 60 -13.41 14.92 5.55
CA VAL A 60 -14.59 14.16 6.01
C VAL A 60 -15.36 13.53 4.85
N ARG A 61 -15.37 14.19 3.68
CA ARG A 61 -15.99 13.66 2.45
C ARG A 61 -15.31 12.40 1.92
N SER A 62 -14.06 12.14 2.30
CA SER A 62 -13.38 10.89 1.96
C SER A 62 -13.74 9.72 2.90
N ARG A 63 -14.51 9.98 3.97
CA ARG A 63 -14.89 8.92 4.91
C ARG A 63 -15.76 7.88 4.20
N THR A 64 -15.29 6.64 4.19
CA THR A 64 -15.96 5.54 3.48
C THR A 64 -15.76 4.21 4.20
N VAL A 65 -16.63 3.25 3.93
CA VAL A 65 -16.48 1.86 4.36
C VAL A 65 -15.72 1.11 3.27
N VAL A 66 -14.57 0.55 3.61
CA VAL A 66 -13.70 -0.15 2.66
C VAL A 66 -13.70 -1.63 2.99
N PRO A 67 -14.03 -2.52 2.04
CA PRO A 67 -13.87 -3.96 2.21
C PRO A 67 -12.38 -4.33 2.08
N PHE A 68 -11.93 -5.23 2.93
CA PHE A 68 -10.56 -5.74 2.95
C PHE A 68 -10.53 -7.27 2.92
N VAL A 69 -9.43 -7.78 2.38
CA VAL A 69 -9.11 -9.20 2.32
C VAL A 69 -7.74 -9.43 2.94
N THR A 70 -7.65 -10.45 3.80
CA THR A 70 -6.41 -10.87 4.47
C THR A 70 -6.37 -12.39 4.60
N LEU A 71 -5.17 -12.94 4.84
CA LEU A 71 -5.00 -14.34 5.27
C LEU A 71 -5.05 -14.48 6.80
N GLU A 72 -5.06 -13.37 7.55
CA GLU A 72 -5.01 -13.35 9.01
C GLU A 72 -6.40 -13.14 9.64
N ALA A 73 -7.05 -14.22 10.08
CA ALA A 73 -8.39 -14.18 10.68
C ALA A 73 -8.56 -13.26 11.91
N SER A 74 -7.46 -12.87 12.57
CA SER A 74 -7.49 -12.02 13.76
C SER A 74 -7.14 -10.56 13.50
N MET A 75 -6.83 -10.18 12.26
CA MET A 75 -6.29 -8.86 11.94
C MET A 75 -7.20 -7.70 12.36
N GLU A 76 -8.49 -7.78 12.03
CA GLU A 76 -9.49 -6.73 12.36
C GLU A 76 -9.54 -6.42 13.86
N ARG A 77 -9.29 -7.42 14.71
CA ARG A 77 -9.27 -7.25 16.17
C ARG A 77 -7.93 -6.71 16.69
N ARG A 78 -6.85 -6.87 15.93
CA ARG A 78 -5.48 -6.56 16.36
C ARG A 78 -4.97 -5.21 15.86
N LEU A 79 -5.45 -4.74 14.72
CA LEU A 79 -5.01 -3.51 14.08
C LEU A 79 -6.14 -2.48 14.10
N SER A 80 -5.76 -1.21 14.31
CA SER A 80 -6.70 -0.12 14.10
C SER A 80 -7.02 0.04 12.61
N ALA A 81 -8.14 0.69 12.31
CA ALA A 81 -8.51 1.02 10.94
C ALA A 81 -7.37 1.79 10.23
N GLU A 82 -6.75 2.77 10.90
CA GLU A 82 -5.61 3.52 10.36
C GLU A 82 -4.42 2.61 10.00
N GLN A 83 -4.09 1.63 10.85
CA GLN A 83 -3.03 0.67 10.56
C GLN A 83 -3.36 -0.21 9.35
N VAL A 84 -4.61 -0.65 9.20
CA VAL A 84 -5.06 -1.39 8.01
C VAL A 84 -4.97 -0.53 6.75
N GLY A 85 -5.40 0.73 6.81
CA GLY A 85 -5.29 1.68 5.70
C GLY A 85 -3.83 1.97 5.30
N HIS A 86 -2.92 2.03 6.27
CA HIS A 86 -1.48 2.22 6.02
C HIS A 86 -0.84 1.01 5.33
N LEU A 87 -1.21 -0.20 5.75
CA LEU A 87 -0.78 -1.43 5.07
C LEU A 87 -1.30 -1.46 3.63
N ALA A 88 -2.60 -1.19 3.41
CA ALA A 88 -3.20 -1.18 2.08
C ALA A 88 -2.59 -0.11 1.16
N GLY A 89 -2.32 1.09 1.69
CA GLY A 89 -1.64 2.16 0.98
C GLY A 89 -0.20 1.81 0.58
N THR A 90 0.54 1.18 1.49
CA THR A 90 1.90 0.69 1.19
C THR A 90 1.88 -0.42 0.14
N ALA A 91 0.90 -1.32 0.22
CA ALA A 91 0.69 -2.38 -0.77
C ALA A 91 0.37 -1.80 -2.16
N GLU A 92 -0.39 -0.69 -2.23
CA GLU A 92 -0.69 -0.03 -3.50
C GLU A 92 0.57 0.51 -4.18
N ILE A 93 1.53 1.03 -3.42
CA ILE A 93 2.82 1.45 -3.97
C ILE A 93 3.54 0.26 -4.59
N ARG A 94 3.64 -0.88 -3.87
CA ARG A 94 4.25 -2.11 -4.39
C ARG A 94 3.60 -2.56 -5.70
N LEU A 95 2.26 -2.56 -5.73
CA LEU A 95 1.47 -2.98 -6.88
C LEU A 95 1.65 -2.04 -8.07
N GLN A 96 1.63 -0.72 -7.87
CA GLN A 96 1.87 0.27 -8.94
C GLN A 96 3.30 0.23 -9.49
N LEU A 97 4.29 -0.07 -8.64
CA LEU A 97 5.67 -0.28 -9.06
C LEU A 97 5.90 -1.66 -9.71
N ALA A 98 4.87 -2.51 -9.76
CA ALA A 98 4.97 -3.91 -10.17
C ALA A 98 6.09 -4.70 -9.44
N ALA A 99 6.40 -4.29 -8.20
CA ALA A 99 7.46 -4.90 -7.41
C ALA A 99 7.05 -6.30 -6.97
N ALA A 100 7.91 -7.29 -7.23
CA ALA A 100 7.63 -8.66 -6.89
C ALA A 100 7.68 -8.87 -5.36
N PRO A 101 6.88 -9.80 -4.81
CA PRO A 101 6.85 -10.06 -3.36
C PRO A 101 8.22 -10.34 -2.74
N GLN A 102 9.12 -11.03 -3.44
CA GLN A 102 10.47 -11.36 -2.94
C GLN A 102 11.42 -10.16 -2.87
N ASP A 103 11.13 -9.11 -3.63
CA ASP A 103 11.95 -7.89 -3.68
C ASP A 103 11.43 -6.82 -2.72
N TRP A 104 10.38 -7.14 -1.94
CA TRP A 104 9.68 -6.19 -1.07
C TRP A 104 9.78 -6.56 0.40
N GLN A 105 10.32 -5.66 1.20
CA GLN A 105 10.43 -5.81 2.65
C GLN A 105 9.48 -4.81 3.33
N SER A 106 8.34 -5.30 3.81
CA SER A 106 7.33 -4.46 4.46
C SER A 106 7.66 -4.20 5.94
N GLY A 107 7.76 -2.93 6.32
CA GLY A 107 7.82 -2.44 7.70
C GLY A 107 6.50 -1.77 8.16
N ALA A 108 5.49 -1.70 7.29
CA ALA A 108 4.31 -0.85 7.41
C ALA A 108 3.41 -1.15 8.62
N ALA A 109 3.57 -2.32 9.26
CA ALA A 109 2.88 -2.65 10.50
C ALA A 109 3.44 -1.91 11.73
N ALA A 110 4.64 -1.33 11.64
CA ALA A 110 5.33 -0.62 12.73
C ALA A 110 5.08 0.90 12.72
N LEU A 111 3.88 1.31 12.30
CA LEU A 111 3.40 2.70 12.22
C LEU A 111 3.86 3.57 13.41
N GLY A 112 4.62 4.63 13.10
CA GLY A 112 5.03 5.65 14.07
C GLY A 112 6.09 5.22 15.11
N ARG A 113 6.64 4.01 15.04
CA ARG A 113 7.59 3.48 16.05
C ARG A 113 9.05 3.43 15.63
N SER A 114 9.37 3.83 14.39
CA SER A 114 10.76 3.80 13.94
C SER A 114 11.05 4.85 12.88
N ASN A 115 12.31 5.30 12.82
CA ASN A 115 12.85 6.10 11.72
C ASN A 115 13.11 5.25 10.47
N LYS A 116 12.46 4.11 10.32
CA LYS A 116 12.60 3.24 9.14
C LYS A 116 11.53 3.59 8.11
N PRO A 117 11.79 3.32 6.82
CA PRO A 117 10.75 3.47 5.81
C PRO A 117 9.61 2.46 6.03
N ASP A 118 8.43 2.77 5.49
CA ASP A 118 7.27 1.89 5.55
C ASP A 118 7.50 0.57 4.83
N ALA A 119 8.31 0.60 3.78
CA ALA A 119 8.87 -0.59 3.16
C ALA A 119 10.21 -0.29 2.49
N VAL A 120 10.92 -1.34 2.11
CA VAL A 120 12.11 -1.25 1.27
C VAL A 120 11.88 -2.08 0.02
N TYR A 121 12.09 -1.48 -1.14
CA TYR A 121 12.11 -2.16 -2.43
C TYR A 121 13.56 -2.45 -2.85
N LEU A 122 13.86 -3.71 -3.15
CA LEU A 122 15.15 -4.17 -3.63
C LEU A 122 15.14 -4.17 -5.16
N LEU A 123 15.97 -3.33 -5.78
CA LEU A 123 16.13 -3.27 -7.23
C LEU A 123 17.56 -3.68 -7.58
N GLY A 124 17.76 -4.98 -7.77
CA GLY A 124 19.11 -5.56 -7.81
C GLY A 124 19.82 -5.33 -6.47
N GLU A 125 21.00 -4.73 -6.51
CA GLU A 125 21.78 -4.38 -5.30
C GLU A 125 21.31 -3.08 -4.63
N HIS A 126 20.38 -2.34 -5.25
CA HIS A 126 19.92 -1.06 -4.74
C HIS A 126 18.72 -1.21 -3.81
N ARG A 127 18.72 -0.42 -2.73
CA ARG A 127 17.61 -0.34 -1.78
C ARG A 127 16.90 0.99 -1.97
N VAL A 128 15.60 0.93 -2.22
CA VAL A 128 14.73 2.11 -2.38
C VAL A 128 13.79 2.19 -1.19
N ALA A 129 13.79 3.32 -0.50
CA ALA A 129 12.88 3.57 0.61
C ALA A 129 11.46 3.85 0.09
N ILE A 130 10.46 3.35 0.80
CA ILE A 130 9.04 3.52 0.47
C ILE A 130 8.35 4.23 1.63
N GLU A 131 7.58 5.26 1.31
CA GLU A 131 6.77 6.01 2.27
C GLU A 131 5.33 6.11 1.79
N TYR A 132 4.40 5.82 2.68
CA TYR A 132 2.98 6.04 2.48
C TYR A 132 2.50 7.20 3.39
N ASP A 133 1.95 8.23 2.75
CA ASP A 133 1.45 9.43 3.41
C ASP A 133 -0.06 9.60 3.13
N ALA A 134 -0.89 9.33 4.12
CA ALA A 134 -2.33 9.62 4.06
C ALA A 134 -2.65 11.13 4.01
N GLY A 135 -1.64 12.00 4.08
CA GLY A 135 -1.72 13.45 3.96
C GLY A 135 -1.41 14.20 5.27
N SER A 136 -1.01 13.48 6.32
CA SER A 136 -0.80 14.03 7.66
C SER A 136 0.59 14.63 7.87
N TYR A 137 1.56 14.32 7.00
CA TYR A 137 2.94 14.74 7.21
C TYR A 137 3.14 16.23 6.99
N ARG A 138 3.79 16.88 7.96
CA ARG A 138 4.20 18.29 7.86
C ARG A 138 5.47 18.41 7.01
N ALA A 139 5.70 19.59 6.44
CA ALA A 139 6.87 19.87 5.61
C ALA A 139 8.20 19.45 6.27
N ARG A 140 8.36 19.72 7.57
CA ARG A 140 9.55 19.34 8.35
C ARG A 140 9.77 17.82 8.42
N VAL A 141 8.70 17.03 8.53
CA VAL A 141 8.80 15.56 8.58
C VAL A 141 9.26 15.01 7.24
N ILE A 142 8.78 15.60 6.14
CA ILE A 142 9.20 15.24 4.79
C ILE A 142 10.70 15.54 4.62
N GLU A 143 11.16 16.74 4.99
CA GLU A 143 12.58 17.13 4.93
C GLU A 143 13.48 16.19 5.75
N GLN A 144 13.06 15.87 6.97
CA GLN A 144 13.79 14.93 7.83
C GLN A 144 13.91 13.55 7.20
N LYS A 145 12.82 13.02 6.60
CA LYS A 145 12.85 11.72 5.92
C LYS A 145 13.71 11.76 4.66
N LEU A 146 13.69 12.83 3.87
CA LEU A 146 14.57 13.00 2.71
C LEU A 146 16.04 12.96 3.12
N GLU A 147 16.42 13.76 4.12
CA GLU A 147 17.80 13.85 4.60
C GLU A 147 18.26 12.53 5.25
N GLN A 148 17.34 11.81 5.88
CA GLN A 148 17.66 10.53 6.48
C GLN A 148 17.85 9.46 5.40
N PHE A 149 16.89 9.31 4.49
CA PHE A 149 16.90 8.21 3.53
C PHE A 149 17.93 8.40 2.41
N SER A 150 18.32 9.63 2.08
CA SER A 150 19.39 9.88 1.11
C SER A 150 20.76 9.32 1.55
N ARG A 151 20.94 9.01 2.84
CA ARG A 151 22.17 8.40 3.37
C ARG A 151 22.21 6.88 3.18
N ASP A 152 21.08 6.22 3.34
CA ASP A 152 21.00 4.76 3.48
C ASP A 152 20.34 4.06 2.27
N TYR A 153 19.69 4.82 1.39
CA TYR A 153 18.91 4.31 0.26
C TYR A 153 19.29 5.00 -1.03
N ALA A 154 19.31 4.22 -2.12
CA ALA A 154 19.62 4.71 -3.47
C ALA A 154 18.47 5.53 -4.09
N GLY A 155 17.27 5.48 -3.49
CA GLY A 155 16.11 6.23 -3.94
C GLY A 155 14.99 6.24 -2.91
N LEU A 156 13.97 7.04 -3.20
CA LEU A 156 12.77 7.18 -2.39
C LEU A 156 11.54 7.24 -3.28
N VAL A 157 10.52 6.44 -2.95
CA VAL A 157 9.18 6.53 -3.52
C VAL A 157 8.22 7.00 -2.44
N TRP A 158 7.41 8.00 -2.80
CA TRP A 158 6.45 8.63 -1.89
C TRP A 158 5.02 8.49 -2.40
N GLY A 159 4.25 7.62 -1.77
CA GLY A 159 2.84 7.42 -2.08
C GLY A 159 1.93 8.34 -1.27
N VAL A 160 0.91 8.92 -1.90
CA VAL A 160 -0.02 9.84 -1.24
C VAL A 160 -1.44 9.73 -1.80
N THR A 161 -2.44 9.87 -0.92
CA THR A 161 -3.86 9.67 -1.28
C THR A 161 -4.56 10.88 -1.88
N SER A 162 -4.02 12.08 -1.72
CA SER A 162 -4.61 13.30 -2.30
C SER A 162 -3.91 13.67 -3.59
N GLY A 163 -4.62 13.72 -4.72
CA GLY A 163 -4.05 14.15 -6.01
C GLY A 163 -3.51 15.58 -5.99
N VAL A 164 -4.13 16.49 -5.23
CA VAL A 164 -3.60 17.86 -5.02
C VAL A 164 -2.27 17.82 -4.28
N ARG A 165 -2.17 16.97 -3.24
CA ARG A 165 -0.93 16.80 -2.49
C ARG A 165 0.14 16.09 -3.32
N ALA A 166 -0.23 15.10 -4.12
CA ALA A 166 0.66 14.41 -5.06
C ALA A 166 1.34 15.40 -5.99
N ARG A 167 0.58 16.30 -6.63
CA ARG A 167 1.14 17.35 -7.49
C ARG A 167 2.12 18.26 -6.73
N ARG A 168 1.72 18.78 -5.58
CA ARG A 168 2.59 19.65 -4.76
C ARG A 168 3.87 18.95 -4.29
N LEU A 169 3.78 17.68 -3.92
CA LEU A 169 4.94 16.89 -3.55
C LEU A 169 5.81 16.57 -4.75
N GLN A 170 5.23 16.32 -5.93
CA GLN A 170 5.99 16.10 -7.16
C GLN A 170 6.81 17.35 -7.52
N ASP A 171 6.22 18.54 -7.43
CA ASP A 171 6.92 19.81 -7.70
C ASP A 171 8.09 20.02 -6.72
N ARG A 172 7.89 19.65 -5.45
CA ARG A 172 8.88 19.85 -4.38
C ARG A 172 9.97 18.78 -4.35
N LEU A 173 9.59 17.52 -4.51
CA LEU A 173 10.44 16.36 -4.28
C LEU A 173 11.04 15.81 -5.58
N GLY A 174 10.43 16.11 -6.73
CA GLY A 174 10.92 15.68 -8.04
C GLY A 174 12.33 16.21 -8.34
N ALA A 175 12.65 17.43 -7.88
CA ALA A 175 14.01 17.98 -7.98
C ALA A 175 15.07 17.18 -7.21
N HIS A 176 14.64 16.35 -6.25
CA HIS A 176 15.50 15.45 -5.48
C HIS A 176 15.47 14.01 -6.01
N GLY A 177 14.91 13.77 -7.20
CA GLY A 177 14.80 12.43 -7.79
C GLY A 177 13.78 11.51 -7.11
N VAL A 178 12.90 12.06 -6.27
CA VAL A 178 11.85 11.29 -5.59
C VAL A 178 10.68 11.07 -6.54
N GLN A 179 10.28 9.80 -6.68
CA GLN A 179 9.08 9.44 -7.41
C GLN A 179 7.85 9.59 -6.50
N VAL A 180 6.90 10.43 -6.88
CA VAL A 180 5.65 10.60 -6.13
C VAL A 180 4.52 9.85 -6.82
N LEU A 181 3.81 9.00 -6.07
CA LEU A 181 2.66 8.23 -6.56
C LEU A 181 1.37 8.75 -5.96
N HIS A 182 0.36 8.96 -6.80
CA HIS A 182 -1.00 9.17 -6.35
C HIS A 182 -1.69 7.82 -6.14
N LEU A 183 -2.18 7.58 -4.94
CA LEU A 183 -2.72 6.29 -4.53
C LEU A 183 -4.23 6.42 -4.32
N ASN A 184 -4.97 5.50 -4.93
CA ASN A 184 -6.41 5.37 -4.74
C ASN A 184 -6.76 3.93 -4.37
N TRP A 185 -6.23 3.50 -3.23
CA TRP A 185 -6.35 2.12 -2.77
C TRP A 185 -7.73 1.81 -2.18
N TRP A 186 -8.60 2.79 -1.93
CA TRP A 186 -9.90 2.58 -1.27
C TRP A 186 -11.11 2.66 -2.23
N SER A 187 -10.89 3.04 -3.48
CA SER A 187 -11.95 3.28 -4.46
C SER A 187 -11.51 2.81 -5.84
N ASP A 188 -12.46 2.31 -6.63
CA ASP A 188 -12.28 1.94 -8.04
C ASP A 188 -12.36 3.14 -8.98
N GLN A 189 -12.82 4.29 -8.46
CA GLN A 189 -12.95 5.53 -9.21
C GLN A 189 -11.66 6.35 -9.08
N GLY A 190 -10.77 6.20 -10.07
CA GLY A 190 -9.50 6.93 -10.22
C GLY A 190 -9.67 8.41 -10.53
#